data_AF-A0A1Q6WT98-F1
#
_entry.id   AF-A0A1Q6WT98-F1
#
_cell.length_a   1.000
_cell.length_b   1.000
_cell.length_c   1.000
_cell.angle_alpha   90.00
_cell.angle_beta   90.00
_cell.angle_gamma   90.00
#
_symmetry.space_group_name_H-M   'P 1'
#
loop_
_entity.id
_entity.type
_entity.pdbx_description
1 polymer ?
#
loop_
_entity_poly.entity_id
_entity_poly.type
_entity_poly.pdbx_seq_one_letter_code
_entity_poly.pdbx_strand_id
1 'polypeptide(L)'
;MTGQSRVAGLAFAAMLLSAYPPNRLTAQDPWPVLDHASQTYQTIANLSADFVQVVANPMIGAPDTTRGRLYQMRPSRFAMRFTDPKGDRIVADGRYLWLYTPSTTPGQVIRSRIPEVGTTGPNLIGQFVERPRERYTARYVRSDSLGDGVADIVTLKPKTGDQPYSAATIWIRRDDGLVQRMEIAEASGQDRTVVLTNLKVNAGVPGREFTFSPPAGVRVVDQ
;
A
#
# COMPACT_ATOMS: atom_id res chain seq x y z
N MET A 1 22.81 -90.25 -27.14
CA MET A 1 22.18 -88.91 -27.27
C MET A 1 21.91 -88.40 -25.87
N THR A 2 22.62 -87.35 -25.51
CA THR A 2 22.86 -86.81 -24.17
C THR A 2 21.77 -85.83 -23.77
N GLY A 3 21.25 -85.96 -22.55
CA GLY A 3 20.45 -84.93 -21.89
C GLY A 3 21.35 -83.90 -21.22
N GLN A 4 21.02 -82.62 -21.37
CA GLN A 4 21.53 -81.54 -20.53
C GLN A 4 20.37 -80.69 -20.03
N SER A 5 20.27 -80.64 -18.71
CA SER A 5 19.45 -79.75 -17.90
C SER A 5 20.01 -78.33 -17.92
N ARG A 6 19.13 -77.33 -18.02
CA ARG A 6 19.42 -75.95 -17.59
C ARG A 6 18.20 -75.30 -16.96
N VAL A 7 18.34 -75.01 -15.67
CA VAL A 7 17.49 -74.11 -14.89
C VAL A 7 17.88 -72.69 -15.26
N ALA A 8 16.91 -71.82 -15.55
CA ALA A 8 17.12 -70.38 -15.67
C ALA A 8 16.02 -69.66 -14.87
N GLY A 9 16.44 -69.06 -13.75
CA GLY A 9 15.59 -68.24 -12.90
C GLY A 9 15.31 -66.88 -13.56
N LEU A 10 14.05 -66.45 -13.50
CA LEU A 10 13.62 -65.11 -13.87
C LEU A 10 13.77 -64.19 -12.66
N ALA A 11 14.72 -63.26 -12.72
CA ALA A 11 14.87 -62.18 -11.76
C ALA A 11 13.79 -61.11 -12.02
N PHE A 12 12.96 -60.84 -11.02
CA PHE A 12 11.98 -59.76 -11.03
C PHE A 12 12.73 -58.44 -10.76
N ALA A 13 12.88 -57.60 -11.78
CA ALA A 13 13.38 -56.24 -11.60
C ALA A 13 12.26 -55.35 -11.04
N ALA A 14 12.33 -55.05 -9.74
CA ALA A 14 11.46 -54.07 -9.11
C ALA A 14 11.88 -52.64 -9.53
N MET A 15 11.10 -52.01 -10.40
CA MET A 15 11.20 -50.57 -10.66
C MET A 15 10.66 -49.80 -9.45
N LEU A 16 11.55 -49.21 -8.66
CA LEU A 16 11.19 -48.24 -7.63
C LEU A 16 10.80 -46.92 -8.33
N LEU A 17 9.51 -46.63 -8.41
CA LEU A 17 9.05 -45.27 -8.70
C LEU A 17 9.40 -44.38 -7.52
N SER A 18 10.45 -43.57 -7.65
CA SER A 18 10.74 -42.46 -6.75
C SER A 18 9.61 -41.44 -6.85
N ALA A 19 8.63 -41.53 -5.95
CA ALA A 19 7.63 -40.49 -5.76
C ALA A 19 8.34 -39.26 -5.19
N TYR A 20 8.68 -38.29 -6.05
CA TYR A 20 9.13 -36.99 -5.60
C TYR A 20 7.96 -36.34 -4.83
N PRO A 21 8.14 -35.97 -3.55
CA PRO A 21 7.12 -35.19 -2.87
C PRO A 21 6.94 -33.88 -3.64
N PRO A 22 5.70 -33.42 -3.87
CA PRO A 22 5.48 -32.11 -4.46
C PRO A 22 6.17 -31.08 -3.57
N ASN A 23 7.08 -30.29 -4.15
CA ASN A 23 7.66 -29.12 -3.50
C ASN A 23 6.51 -28.23 -3.04
N ARG A 24 6.12 -28.32 -1.78
CA ARG A 24 5.26 -27.33 -1.15
C ARG A 24 6.13 -26.09 -0.98
N LEU A 25 6.04 -25.17 -1.95
CA LEU A 25 6.50 -23.79 -1.74
C LEU A 25 5.75 -23.30 -0.50
N THR A 26 6.45 -23.29 0.63
CA THR A 26 5.87 -22.81 1.88
C THR A 26 5.71 -21.32 1.68
N ALA A 27 4.46 -20.84 1.69
CA ALA A 27 4.22 -19.41 1.61
C ALA A 27 5.01 -18.75 2.75
N GLN A 28 5.92 -17.84 2.40
CA GLN A 28 6.73 -17.13 3.38
C GLN A 28 5.80 -16.37 4.35
N ASP A 29 6.20 -16.32 5.62
CA ASP A 29 5.45 -15.57 6.63
C ASP A 29 5.49 -14.07 6.30
N PRO A 30 4.35 -13.38 6.08
CA PRO A 30 4.33 -11.94 5.85
C PRO A 30 4.62 -11.12 7.11
N TRP A 31 4.47 -11.70 8.31
CA TRP A 31 4.47 -10.92 9.53
C TRP A 31 5.81 -10.28 9.88
N PRO A 32 6.98 -10.90 9.69
CA PRO A 32 8.27 -10.22 9.91
C PRO A 32 8.41 -8.94 9.06
N VAL A 33 7.95 -8.97 7.81
CA VAL A 33 7.99 -7.80 6.90
C VAL A 33 7.05 -6.70 7.39
N LEU A 34 5.82 -7.07 7.78
CA LEU A 34 4.83 -6.12 8.30
C LEU A 34 5.20 -5.55 9.67
N ASP A 35 5.78 -6.37 10.55
CA ASP A 35 6.23 -5.97 11.88
C ASP A 35 7.40 -4.98 11.74
N HIS A 36 8.35 -5.23 10.82
CA HIS A 36 9.42 -4.28 10.50
C HIS A 36 8.85 -2.94 9.97
N ALA A 37 7.95 -2.98 8.99
CA ALA A 37 7.32 -1.76 8.47
C ALA A 37 6.53 -1.00 9.54
N SER A 38 5.86 -1.72 10.45
CA SER A 38 5.13 -1.12 11.57
C SER A 38 6.07 -0.43 12.55
N GLN A 39 7.18 -1.08 12.91
CA GLN A 39 8.20 -0.52 13.80
C GLN A 39 8.85 0.72 13.17
N THR A 40 9.26 0.65 11.90
CA THR A 40 9.76 1.82 11.17
C THR A 40 8.74 2.94 11.15
N TYR A 41 7.49 2.65 10.79
CA TYR A 41 6.44 3.67 10.78
C TYR A 41 6.26 4.33 12.15
N GLN A 42 6.41 3.59 13.24
CA GLN A 42 6.34 4.12 14.61
C GLN A 42 7.45 5.11 14.96
N THR A 43 8.64 5.04 14.35
CA THR A 43 9.74 6.00 14.59
C THR A 43 9.64 7.29 13.77
N ILE A 44 8.72 7.34 12.79
CA ILE A 44 8.55 8.49 11.91
C ILE A 44 7.71 9.55 12.62
N ALA A 45 8.33 10.68 12.94
CA ALA A 45 7.67 11.88 13.42
C ALA A 45 7.19 12.77 12.26
N ASN A 46 8.01 12.86 11.21
CA ASN A 46 7.66 13.56 9.97
C ASN A 46 8.18 12.82 8.74
N LEU A 47 7.45 12.93 7.62
CA LEU A 47 7.79 12.32 6.35
C LEU A 47 7.45 13.28 5.22
N SER A 48 8.29 13.32 4.19
CA SER A 48 7.96 13.91 2.89
C SER A 48 8.32 12.95 1.77
N ALA A 49 7.52 12.93 0.71
CA ALA A 49 7.79 12.13 -0.48
C ALA A 49 7.16 12.80 -1.70
N ASP A 50 7.74 12.61 -2.87
CA ASP A 50 7.02 12.87 -4.11
C ASP A 50 6.07 11.69 -4.35
N PHE A 51 4.89 11.94 -4.93
CA PHE A 51 3.92 10.90 -5.24
C PHE A 51 3.49 10.94 -6.69
N VAL A 52 3.24 9.75 -7.24
CA VAL A 52 2.41 9.53 -8.42
C VAL A 52 1.23 8.66 -7.99
N GLN A 53 0.03 9.10 -8.31
CA GLN A 53 -1.19 8.36 -8.05
C GLN A 53 -1.92 8.12 -9.36
N VAL A 54 -2.44 6.90 -9.51
CA VAL A 54 -3.29 6.50 -10.63
C VAL A 54 -4.58 5.92 -10.04
N VAL A 55 -5.72 6.47 -10.43
CA VAL A 55 -7.04 5.95 -10.08
C VAL A 55 -7.70 5.47 -11.37
N ALA A 56 -7.95 4.17 -11.46
CA ALA A 56 -8.58 3.54 -12.61
C ALA A 56 -9.94 2.96 -12.21
N ASN A 57 -10.92 3.04 -13.11
CA ASN A 57 -12.10 2.21 -13.03
C ASN A 57 -11.96 1.11 -14.10
N PRO A 58 -11.85 -0.18 -13.72
CA PRO A 58 -11.65 -1.26 -14.68
C PRO A 58 -12.73 -1.35 -15.76
N MET A 59 -13.92 -0.80 -15.50
CA MET A 59 -15.06 -0.87 -16.39
C MET A 59 -15.17 0.32 -17.35
N ILE A 60 -14.51 1.46 -17.08
CA ILE A 60 -14.73 2.71 -17.83
C ILE A 60 -13.51 3.64 -17.86
N GLY A 61 -13.37 4.34 -19.00
CA GLY A 61 -12.57 5.57 -19.12
C GLY A 61 -11.06 5.37 -19.12
N ALA A 62 -10.35 6.49 -19.30
CA ALA A 62 -8.91 6.56 -19.08
C ALA A 62 -8.62 6.71 -17.57
N PRO A 63 -7.51 6.15 -17.06
CA PRO A 63 -7.14 6.32 -15.66
C PRO A 63 -6.82 7.79 -15.35
N ASP A 64 -7.26 8.27 -14.19
CA ASP A 64 -6.88 9.58 -13.68
C ASP A 64 -5.50 9.48 -13.03
N THR A 65 -4.54 10.25 -13.55
CA THR A 65 -3.16 10.25 -13.04
C THR A 65 -2.85 11.60 -12.44
N THR A 66 -2.50 11.60 -11.16
CA THR A 66 -2.13 12.80 -10.42
C THR A 66 -0.73 12.68 -9.84
N ARG A 67 -0.05 13.82 -9.72
CA ARG A 67 1.32 13.89 -9.19
C ARG A 67 1.46 15.03 -8.21
N GLY A 68 2.40 14.89 -7.29
CA GLY A 68 2.68 15.97 -6.38
C GLY A 68 3.63 15.61 -5.27
N ARG A 69 3.48 16.31 -4.15
CA ARG A 69 4.27 16.09 -2.96
C ARG A 69 3.38 15.83 -1.75
N LEU A 70 3.72 14.77 -1.04
CA LEU A 70 3.09 14.33 0.19
C LEU A 70 3.94 14.78 1.36
N TYR A 71 3.27 15.22 2.41
CA TYR A 71 3.85 15.55 3.70
C TYR A 71 3.02 14.93 4.82
N GLN A 72 3.69 14.43 5.83
CA GLN A 72 3.05 13.88 7.02
C GLN A 72 3.80 14.35 8.26
N MET A 73 3.05 14.72 9.29
CA MET A 73 3.57 15.02 10.61
C MET A 73 2.60 14.48 11.65
N ARG A 74 3.11 13.58 12.50
CA ARG A 74 2.28 12.98 13.54
C ARG A 74 1.87 13.99 14.61
N PRO A 75 0.74 13.77 15.30
CA PRO A 75 -0.17 12.62 15.13
C PRO A 75 -1.19 12.80 14.00
N SER A 76 -1.55 14.03 13.62
CA SER A 76 -2.78 14.30 12.86
C SER A 76 -2.62 15.25 11.67
N ARG A 77 -1.40 15.57 11.26
CA ARG A 77 -1.14 16.52 10.16
C ARG A 77 -0.65 15.80 8.92
N PHE A 78 -1.19 16.23 7.79
CA PHE A 78 -0.87 15.68 6.49
C PHE A 78 -1.20 16.68 5.40
N ALA A 79 -0.48 16.61 4.29
CA ALA A 79 -0.81 17.38 3.12
C ALA A 79 -0.40 16.65 1.84
N MET A 80 -1.25 16.72 0.83
CA MET A 80 -0.90 16.48 -0.57
C MET A 80 -0.97 17.81 -1.31
N ARG A 81 0.13 18.18 -1.94
CA ARG A 81 0.20 19.30 -2.88
C ARG A 81 0.34 18.74 -4.28
N PHE A 82 -0.67 18.94 -5.10
CA PHE A 82 -0.68 18.42 -6.45
C PHE A 82 0.09 19.38 -7.37
N THR A 83 1.01 18.82 -8.14
CA THR A 83 1.74 19.52 -9.21
C THR A 83 1.09 19.27 -10.57
N ASP A 84 0.33 18.18 -10.70
CA ASP A 84 -0.38 17.79 -11.91
C ASP A 84 -1.65 16.99 -11.52
N PRO A 85 -2.86 17.49 -11.81
CA PRO A 85 -3.14 18.87 -12.20
C PRO A 85 -2.73 19.85 -11.07
N LYS A 86 -2.22 21.02 -11.45
CA LYS A 86 -1.78 22.03 -10.48
C LYS A 86 -2.97 22.73 -9.83
N GLY A 87 -2.91 22.91 -8.51
CA GLY A 87 -3.88 23.70 -7.75
C GLY A 87 -4.68 22.88 -6.75
N ASP A 88 -4.73 21.56 -6.95
CA ASP A 88 -5.37 20.67 -5.99
C ASP A 88 -4.56 20.57 -4.69
N ARG A 89 -5.29 20.53 -3.57
CA ARG A 89 -4.77 20.45 -2.21
C ARG A 89 -5.67 19.56 -1.36
N ILE A 90 -5.04 18.60 -0.71
CA ILE A 90 -5.66 17.86 0.40
C ILE A 90 -4.83 18.20 1.62
N VAL A 91 -5.46 18.73 2.67
CA VAL A 91 -4.75 19.15 3.89
C VAL A 91 -5.51 18.68 5.10
N ALA A 92 -4.84 17.97 5.99
CA ALA A 92 -5.29 17.77 7.35
C ALA A 92 -4.49 18.66 8.28
N ASP A 93 -5.16 19.64 8.89
CA ASP A 93 -4.52 20.68 9.70
C ASP A 93 -4.40 20.30 11.19
N GLY A 94 -4.80 19.08 11.55
CA GLY A 94 -4.88 18.57 12.91
C GLY A 94 -6.26 18.66 13.56
N ARG A 95 -7.21 19.38 12.95
CA ARG A 95 -8.61 19.47 13.38
C ARG A 95 -9.59 19.10 12.25
N TYR A 96 -9.31 19.57 11.04
CA TYR A 96 -10.14 19.35 9.86
C TYR A 96 -9.33 18.77 8.71
N LEU A 97 -10.00 17.95 7.92
CA LEU A 97 -9.58 17.55 6.58
C LEU A 97 -10.22 18.50 5.58
N TRP A 98 -9.40 19.08 4.71
CA TRP A 98 -9.77 19.98 3.64
C TRP A 98 -9.48 19.29 2.30
N LEU A 99 -10.50 19.14 1.47
CA LEU A 99 -10.37 18.61 0.12
C LEU A 99 -10.72 19.73 -0.87
N TYR A 100 -9.69 20.31 -1.46
CA TYR A 100 -9.80 21.35 -2.47
C TYR A 100 -9.25 20.83 -3.79
N THR A 101 -10.14 20.41 -4.68
CA THR A 101 -9.80 19.82 -5.98
C THR A 101 -10.46 20.59 -7.12
N PRO A 102 -10.08 21.87 -7.35
CA PRO A 102 -10.68 22.70 -8.39
C PRO A 102 -10.53 22.12 -9.81
N SER A 103 -9.58 21.21 -10.03
CA SER A 103 -9.42 20.49 -11.30
C SER A 103 -10.66 19.67 -11.69
N THR A 104 -11.39 19.15 -10.71
CA THR A 104 -12.55 18.26 -10.90
C THR A 104 -13.84 18.85 -10.33
N THR A 105 -13.75 19.56 -9.21
CA THR A 105 -14.90 20.15 -8.50
C THR A 105 -14.62 21.63 -8.20
N PRO A 106 -14.70 22.51 -9.22
CA PRO A 106 -14.38 23.93 -9.07
C PRO A 106 -15.36 24.66 -8.15
N GLY A 107 -14.88 25.75 -7.54
CA GLY A 107 -15.71 26.69 -6.77
C GLY A 107 -16.06 26.27 -5.34
N GLN A 108 -15.60 25.11 -4.87
CA GLN A 108 -15.82 24.68 -3.50
C GLN A 108 -14.62 23.97 -2.87
N VAL A 109 -14.62 23.93 -1.54
CA VAL A 109 -13.74 23.08 -0.72
C VAL A 109 -14.62 22.29 0.24
N ILE A 110 -14.36 20.99 0.35
CA ILE A 110 -15.02 20.13 1.34
C ILE A 110 -14.20 20.19 2.63
N ARG A 111 -14.87 20.40 3.76
CA ARG A 111 -14.28 20.37 5.10
C ARG A 111 -14.99 19.33 5.94
N SER A 112 -14.23 18.39 6.49
CA SER A 112 -14.73 17.36 7.40
C SER A 112 -13.88 17.29 8.66
N ARG A 113 -14.47 16.88 9.78
CA ARG A 113 -13.74 16.71 11.05
C ARG A 113 -12.82 15.50 10.95
N ILE A 114 -11.57 15.62 11.42
CA ILE A 114 -10.70 14.45 11.51
C ILE A 114 -11.21 13.57 12.67
N PRO A 115 -11.59 12.30 12.41
CA PRO A 115 -12.02 11.40 13.48
C PRO A 115 -10.84 11.09 14.42
N GLU A 116 -11.13 10.94 15.71
CA GLU A 116 -10.13 10.62 16.74
C GLU A 116 -9.58 9.19 16.58
N VAL A 117 -10.35 8.29 15.92
CA VAL A 117 -10.01 6.90 15.62
C VAL A 117 -10.63 6.51 14.27
N GLY A 118 -9.89 5.83 13.38
CA GLY A 118 -10.48 5.17 12.20
C GLY A 118 -10.11 5.78 10.84
N THR A 119 -9.20 5.07 10.17
CA THR A 119 -9.15 4.57 8.78
C THR A 119 -9.59 5.39 7.55
N THR A 120 -10.18 6.58 7.65
CA THR A 120 -10.47 7.42 6.46
C THR A 120 -10.08 8.88 6.71
N GLY A 121 -9.04 9.07 7.51
CA GLY A 121 -8.26 10.30 7.65
C GLY A 121 -6.89 10.14 7.00
N PRO A 122 -6.01 11.16 7.06
CA PRO A 122 -4.94 11.42 6.11
C PRO A 122 -3.67 10.58 6.35
N ASN A 123 -3.83 9.30 6.66
CA ASN A 123 -2.76 8.39 7.06
C ASN A 123 -2.57 7.31 5.97
N LEU A 124 -2.15 7.75 4.79
CA LEU A 124 -2.03 6.93 3.59
C LEU A 124 -1.16 5.67 3.80
N ILE A 125 -0.08 5.79 4.57
CA ILE A 125 0.83 4.68 4.89
C ILE A 125 0.33 3.92 6.11
N GLY A 126 0.05 4.61 7.21
CA GLY A 126 -0.31 4.00 8.49
C GLY A 126 -1.61 3.21 8.45
N GLN A 127 -2.53 3.48 7.51
CA GLN A 127 -3.69 2.60 7.31
C GLN A 127 -3.29 1.13 7.09
N PHE A 128 -2.13 0.86 6.49
CA PHE A 128 -1.68 -0.51 6.19
C PHE A 128 -0.70 -1.08 7.22
N VAL A 129 0.11 -0.23 7.86
CA VAL A 129 1.22 -0.68 8.73
C VAL A 129 1.01 -0.40 10.21
N GLU A 130 -0.06 0.32 10.61
CA GLU A 130 -0.38 0.55 12.01
C GLU A 130 -1.24 -0.61 12.56
N ARG A 131 -0.69 -1.34 13.54
CA ARG A 131 -1.31 -2.54 14.14
C ARG A 131 -1.82 -3.56 13.09
N PRO A 132 -0.97 -3.99 12.14
CA PRO A 132 -1.42 -4.78 10.99
C PRO A 132 -2.00 -6.14 11.40
N ARG A 133 -1.49 -6.76 12.48
CA ARG A 133 -1.99 -8.03 13.02
C ARG A 133 -3.43 -7.95 13.52
N GLU A 134 -3.82 -6.82 14.09
CA GLU A 134 -5.19 -6.61 14.59
C GLU A 134 -6.17 -6.43 13.42
N ARG A 135 -5.70 -5.80 12.33
CA ARG A 135 -6.56 -5.28 11.26
C ARG A 135 -6.66 -6.18 10.03
N TYR A 136 -5.63 -6.98 9.74
CA TYR A 136 -5.52 -7.68 8.46
C TYR A 136 -5.30 -9.17 8.59
N THR A 137 -5.82 -9.88 7.59
CA THR A 137 -5.21 -11.13 7.13
C THR A 137 -4.19 -10.77 6.05
N ALA A 138 -2.98 -11.33 6.16
CA ALA A 138 -1.87 -10.98 5.29
C ALA A 138 -1.32 -12.20 4.56
N ARG A 139 -0.77 -11.99 3.37
CA ARG A 139 -0.07 -13.01 2.60
C ARG A 139 1.16 -12.39 1.95
N TYR A 140 2.30 -13.04 2.11
CA TYR A 140 3.51 -12.68 1.38
C TYR A 140 3.35 -13.09 -0.09
N VAL A 141 3.71 -12.19 -1.00
CA VAL A 141 3.59 -12.44 -2.45
C VAL A 141 4.93 -12.88 -3.01
N ARG A 142 5.92 -12.00 -2.94
CA ARG A 142 7.28 -12.16 -3.49
C ARG A 142 8.14 -11.00 -3.03
N SER A 143 9.42 -11.04 -3.39
CA SER A 143 10.28 -9.86 -3.42
C SER A 143 10.53 -9.42 -4.85
N ASP A 144 10.75 -8.12 -5.03
CA ASP A 144 10.97 -7.50 -6.33
C ASP A 144 12.08 -6.45 -6.23
N SER A 145 12.85 -6.30 -7.29
CA SER A 145 13.88 -5.27 -7.38
C SER A 145 13.24 -4.00 -7.94
N LEU A 146 13.13 -2.96 -7.11
CA LEU A 146 12.69 -1.63 -7.51
C LEU A 146 13.92 -0.72 -7.65
N GLY A 147 13.75 0.43 -8.31
CA GLY A 147 14.86 1.36 -8.57
C GLY A 147 15.64 1.79 -7.31
N ASP A 148 14.97 1.81 -6.16
CA ASP A 148 15.55 2.22 -4.87
C ASP A 148 15.96 1.03 -3.98
N GLY A 149 16.03 -0.20 -4.51
CA GLY A 149 16.42 -1.41 -3.77
C GLY A 149 15.42 -2.55 -3.86
N VAL A 150 15.58 -3.56 -3.00
CA VAL A 150 14.67 -4.71 -2.96
C VAL A 150 13.48 -4.41 -2.07
N ALA A 151 12.27 -4.68 -2.56
CA ALA A 151 11.04 -4.57 -1.80
C ALA A 151 10.35 -5.93 -1.64
N ASP A 152 9.87 -6.20 -0.44
CA ASP A 152 8.95 -7.29 -0.15
C ASP A 152 7.51 -6.84 -0.43
N ILE A 153 6.75 -7.72 -1.06
CA ILE A 153 5.38 -7.45 -1.49
C ILE A 153 4.42 -8.27 -0.64
N VAL A 154 3.49 -7.58 0.01
CA VAL A 154 2.50 -8.19 0.90
C VAL A 154 1.10 -7.77 0.49
N THR A 155 0.19 -8.73 0.37
CA THR A 155 -1.25 -8.46 0.22
C THR A 155 -1.93 -8.46 1.57
N LEU A 156 -2.81 -7.49 1.78
CA LEU A 156 -3.60 -7.27 2.98
C LEU A 156 -5.09 -7.34 2.64
N LYS A 157 -5.84 -8.12 3.41
CA LYS A 157 -7.30 -8.12 3.38
C LYS A 157 -7.84 -7.71 4.76
N PRO A 158 -8.64 -6.63 4.85
CA PRO A 158 -9.27 -6.23 6.10
C PRO A 158 -10.01 -7.40 6.76
N LYS A 159 -9.88 -7.53 8.08
CA LYS A 159 -10.67 -8.49 8.87
C LYS A 159 -12.13 -8.06 9.03
N THR A 160 -12.38 -6.76 8.94
CA THR A 160 -13.70 -6.12 9.02
C THR A 160 -14.07 -5.48 7.69
N GLY A 161 -15.37 -5.41 7.39
CA GLY A 161 -15.89 -4.82 6.14
C GLY A 161 -16.22 -3.33 6.22
N ASP A 162 -15.71 -2.63 7.22
CA ASP A 162 -15.95 -1.20 7.48
C ASP A 162 -14.95 -0.28 6.76
N GLN A 163 -13.95 -0.87 6.10
CA GLN A 163 -12.93 -0.13 5.36
C GLN A 163 -13.46 0.33 3.99
N PRO A 164 -13.04 1.49 3.49
CA PRO A 164 -13.43 1.97 2.15
C PRO A 164 -12.78 1.18 1.00
N TYR A 165 -12.06 0.09 1.29
CA TYR A 165 -11.39 -0.79 0.34
C TYR A 165 -11.53 -2.26 0.76
N SER A 166 -11.41 -3.16 -0.22
CA SER A 166 -11.59 -4.61 -0.07
C SER A 166 -10.26 -5.36 0.09
N ALA A 167 -9.18 -4.83 -0.48
CA ALA A 167 -7.83 -5.38 -0.39
C ALA A 167 -6.79 -4.31 -0.70
N ALA A 168 -5.56 -4.55 -0.26
CA ALA A 168 -4.41 -3.76 -0.67
C ALA A 168 -3.19 -4.64 -0.91
N THR A 169 -2.32 -4.22 -1.82
CA THR A 169 -0.96 -4.76 -1.99
C THR A 169 0.03 -3.65 -1.67
N ILE A 170 1.00 -3.93 -0.81
CA ILE A 170 2.02 -2.95 -0.41
C ILE A 170 3.43 -3.46 -0.70
N TRP A 171 4.29 -2.56 -1.13
CA TRP A 171 5.72 -2.78 -1.35
C TRP A 171 6.49 -2.13 -0.21
N ILE A 172 7.16 -2.95 0.58
CA ILE A 172 7.94 -2.56 1.75
C ILE A 172 9.40 -2.75 1.41
N ARG A 173 10.19 -1.67 1.44
CA ARG A 173 11.62 -1.75 1.17
C ARG A 173 12.32 -2.53 2.28
N ARG A 174 13.19 -3.47 1.90
CA ARG A 174 13.82 -4.41 2.85
C ARG A 174 14.82 -3.76 3.79
N ASP A 175 15.51 -2.72 3.32
CA ASP A 175 16.60 -2.06 4.03
C ASP A 175 16.11 -1.29 5.27
N ASP A 176 14.99 -0.59 5.15
CA ASP A 176 14.49 0.34 6.17
C ASP A 176 13.02 0.16 6.53
N GLY A 177 12.29 -0.72 5.85
CA GLY A 177 10.88 -0.99 6.12
C GLY A 177 9.92 0.09 5.63
N LEU A 178 10.36 1.02 4.78
CA LEU A 178 9.49 2.06 4.23
C LEU A 178 8.56 1.52 3.14
N VAL A 179 7.28 1.93 3.19
CA VAL A 179 6.31 1.64 2.14
C VAL A 179 6.53 2.59 0.96
N GLN A 180 6.84 2.03 -0.22
CA GLN A 180 7.12 2.82 -1.43
C GLN A 180 6.01 2.74 -2.47
N ARG A 181 5.16 1.71 -2.42
CA ARG A 181 4.03 1.56 -3.32
C ARG A 181 2.85 0.91 -2.62
N MET A 182 1.65 1.35 -2.99
CA MET A 182 0.38 0.80 -2.56
C MET A 182 -0.51 0.62 -3.78
N GLU A 183 -1.16 -0.53 -3.89
CA GLU A 183 -2.28 -0.79 -4.78
C GLU A 183 -3.49 -1.11 -3.91
N ILE A 184 -4.61 -0.43 -4.14
CA ILE A 184 -5.79 -0.46 -3.28
C ILE A 184 -6.98 -0.76 -4.17
N ALA A 185 -7.68 -1.86 -3.88
CA ALA A 185 -8.95 -2.20 -4.50
C ALA A 185 -10.08 -1.55 -3.68
N GLU A 186 -10.50 -0.36 -4.08
CA GLU A 186 -11.50 0.46 -3.39
C GLU A 186 -12.89 -0.21 -3.44
N ALA A 187 -13.70 -0.03 -2.40
CA ALA A 187 -15.05 -0.59 -2.32
C ALA A 187 -16.00 0.01 -3.37
N SER A 188 -15.65 1.17 -3.94
CA SER A 188 -16.34 1.79 -5.08
C SER A 188 -16.15 1.00 -6.39
N GLY A 189 -15.26 0.00 -6.42
CA GLY A 189 -14.87 -0.72 -7.63
C GLY A 189 -13.72 -0.06 -8.40
N GLN A 190 -13.09 0.98 -7.84
CA GLN A 190 -11.90 1.61 -8.41
C GLN A 190 -10.62 0.94 -7.91
N ASP A 191 -9.59 0.93 -8.75
CA ASP A 191 -8.24 0.57 -8.35
C ASP A 191 -7.39 1.83 -8.23
N ARG A 192 -6.81 2.02 -7.05
CA ARG A 192 -5.90 3.13 -6.77
C ARG A 192 -4.49 2.62 -6.57
N THR A 193 -3.58 3.07 -7.42
CA THR A 193 -2.13 2.88 -7.25
C THR A 193 -1.52 4.18 -6.74
N VAL A 194 -0.67 4.10 -5.72
CA VAL A 194 0.19 5.21 -5.29
C VAL A 194 1.63 4.73 -5.23
N VAL A 195 2.52 5.49 -5.85
CA VAL A 195 3.97 5.29 -5.81
C VAL A 195 4.59 6.49 -5.12
N LEU A 196 5.45 6.24 -4.14
CA LEU A 196 6.20 7.23 -3.38
C LEU A 196 7.67 7.15 -3.74
N THR A 197 8.27 8.30 -4.03
CA THR A 197 9.71 8.43 -4.32
C THR A 197 10.30 9.57 -3.50
N ASN A 198 11.63 9.65 -3.43
CA ASN A 198 12.34 10.68 -2.67
C ASN A 198 11.87 10.79 -1.21
N LEU A 199 11.60 9.64 -0.58
CA LEU A 199 11.15 9.58 0.80
C LEU A 199 12.23 10.17 1.72
N LYS A 200 11.83 11.13 2.55
CA LYS A 200 12.65 11.71 3.61
C LYS A 200 11.90 11.57 4.91
N VAL A 201 12.48 10.84 5.85
CA VAL A 201 11.95 10.64 7.20
C VAL A 201 12.71 11.52 8.18
N ASN A 202 11.99 12.12 9.13
CA ASN A 202 12.54 12.91 10.23
C ASN A 202 13.48 14.06 9.79
N ALA A 203 13.32 14.56 8.56
CA ALA A 203 14.13 15.63 7.98
C ALA A 203 13.50 17.03 8.11
N GLY A 204 12.36 17.13 8.80
CA GLY A 204 11.58 18.35 8.97
C GLY A 204 10.65 18.62 7.78
N VAL A 205 9.52 19.28 8.06
CA VAL A 205 8.53 19.66 7.06
C VAL A 205 8.12 21.12 7.29
N PRO A 206 8.02 21.96 6.25
CA PRO A 206 7.53 23.33 6.40
C PRO A 206 6.10 23.34 6.94
N GLY A 207 5.87 23.99 8.10
CA GLY A 207 4.55 24.04 8.75
C GLY A 207 3.42 24.56 7.86
N ARG A 208 3.73 25.46 6.91
CA ARG A 208 2.81 25.99 5.91
C ARG A 208 2.14 24.94 5.02
N GLU A 209 2.73 23.74 4.90
CA GLU A 209 2.12 22.67 4.12
C GLU A 209 0.86 22.11 4.80
N PHE A 210 0.78 22.22 6.12
CA PHE A 210 -0.33 21.71 6.94
C PHE A 210 -1.38 22.77 7.27
N THR A 211 -1.38 23.89 6.55
CA THR A 211 -2.36 24.96 6.71
C THR A 211 -3.09 25.15 5.39
N PHE A 212 -4.41 25.27 5.45
CA PHE A 212 -5.24 25.57 4.29
C PHE A 212 -6.10 26.80 4.58
N SER A 213 -6.09 27.75 3.64
CA SER A 213 -7.01 28.87 3.63
C SER A 213 -7.79 28.79 2.32
N PRO A 214 -9.13 28.68 2.35
CA PRO A 214 -9.93 28.71 1.14
C PRO A 214 -9.63 29.98 0.33
N PRO A 215 -9.40 29.88 -0.99
CA PRO A 215 -9.27 31.06 -1.84
C PRO A 215 -10.54 31.91 -1.83
N ALA A 216 -10.42 33.20 -2.16
CA ALA A 216 -11.57 34.09 -2.25
C ALA A 216 -12.62 33.55 -3.24
N GLY A 217 -13.89 33.61 -2.85
CA GLY A 217 -15.02 33.13 -3.66
C GLY A 217 -15.23 31.61 -3.66
N VAL A 218 -14.37 30.82 -3.02
CA VAL A 218 -14.56 29.37 -2.87
C VAL A 218 -15.52 29.08 -1.73
N ARG A 219 -16.61 28.35 -2.02
CA ARG A 219 -17.59 27.93 -1.02
C ARG A 219 -17.03 26.81 -0.14
N VAL A 220 -17.12 26.96 1.18
CA VAL A 220 -16.83 25.87 2.12
C VAL A 220 -18.09 25.01 2.28
N VAL A 221 -17.95 23.70 2.08
CA VAL A 221 -19.01 22.71 2.28
C VAL A 221 -18.60 21.83 3.45
N ASP A 222 -19.35 21.92 4.54
CA ASP A 222 -19.13 21.12 5.74
C ASP A 222 -19.77 19.72 5.62
N GLN A 223 -19.06 18.69 6.08
CA GLN A 223 -19.50 17.30 6.17
C GLN A 223 -19.28 16.72 7.57
#